data_AF-E9JDJ4-F1
#
_entry.id   AF-E9JDJ4-F1
#
_cell.length_a   1.000
_cell.length_b   1.000
_cell.length_c   1.000
_cell.angle_alpha   90.00
_cell.angle_beta   90.00
_cell.angle_gamma   90.00
#
_symmetry.space_group_name_H-M   'P 1'
#
loop_
_entity.id
_entity.type
_entity.pdbx_description
1 polymer ?
#
loop_
_entity_poly.entity_id
_entity_poly.type
_entity_poly.pdbx_seq_one_letter_code
_entity_poly.pdbx_strand_id
1 'polypeptide(L)' 'MAFTKLLLLTLVTAINMQEIYGHGMMMDPVNRSSAWRKGFPVEPNYTDNQHSCGGYGVCI' A
#
# COMPACT_ATOMS: atom_id res chain seq x y z
N MET A 1 8.93 -36.05 12.33
CA MET A 1 8.78 -35.51 10.95
C MET A 1 7.46 -34.75 10.74
N ALA A 2 6.31 -35.24 11.23
CA ALA A 2 5.04 -34.52 11.09
C ALA A 2 4.97 -33.20 11.87
N PHE A 3 5.51 -33.16 13.09
CA PHE A 3 5.55 -31.95 13.93
C PHE A 3 6.33 -30.79 13.28
N THR A 4 7.51 -31.07 12.71
CA THR A 4 8.31 -30.09 11.99
C THR A 4 7.58 -29.54 10.76
N LYS A 5 6.87 -30.40 10.03
CA LYS A 5 6.06 -29.99 8.87
C LYS A 5 4.87 -29.13 9.27
N LEU A 6 4.19 -29.47 10.36
CA LEU A 6 3.08 -28.68 10.90
C LEU A 6 3.57 -27.28 11.32
N LEU A 7 4.70 -27.22 12.01
CA LEU A 7 5.29 -25.96 12.50
C LEU A 7 5.75 -25.07 11.34
N LEU A 8 6.33 -25.66 10.29
CA LEU A 8 6.67 -24.94 9.05
C LEU A 8 5.42 -24.40 8.36
N LEU A 9 4.36 -25.21 8.25
CA LEU A 9 3.12 -24.79 7.60
C LEU A 9 2.50 -23.60 8.33
N THR A 10 2.42 -23.67 9.67
CA THR A 10 1.87 -22.58 10.49
C THR A 10 2.68 -21.30 10.38
N LEU A 11 4.01 -21.41 10.29
CA LEU A 11 4.90 -20.25 10.16
C LEU A 11 4.71 -19.57 8.79
N VAL A 12 4.64 -20.36 7.71
CA VAL A 12 4.42 -19.84 6.35
C VAL A 12 3.08 -19.13 6.26
N THR A 13 2.00 -19.73 6.79
CA THR A 13 0.68 -19.09 6.77
C THR A 13 0.64 -17.80 7.58
N ALA A 14 1.33 -17.74 8.71
CA ALA A 14 1.39 -16.54 9.53
C ALA A 14 2.09 -15.37 8.81
N ILE A 15 3.20 -15.64 8.10
CA ILE A 15 3.94 -14.61 7.34
C ILE A 15 3.12 -14.09 6.15
N ASN A 16 2.37 -14.96 5.48
CA ASN A 16 1.59 -14.58 4.29
C ASN A 16 0.28 -13.85 4.64
N MET A 17 -0.19 -13.95 5.88
CA MET A 17 -1.37 -13.23 6.40
C MET A 17 -1.05 -11.77 6.78
N GLN A 18 0.18 -11.31 6.58
CA GLN A 18 0.55 -9.93 6.87
C GLN A 18 -0.11 -8.99 5.86
N GLU A 19 -1.04 -8.14 6.31
CA GLU A 19 -1.58 -7.07 5.48
C GLU A 19 -0.47 -6.10 5.09
N ILE A 20 -0.29 -5.89 3.78
CA ILE A 20 0.68 -4.94 3.25
C ILE A 20 0.01 -3.57 3.13
N TYR A 21 0.21 -2.70 4.12
CA TYR A 21 -0.21 -1.29 4.09
C TYR A 21 0.74 -0.40 3.25
N GLY A 22 1.30 -0.94 2.17
CA GLY A 22 2.42 -0.36 1.42
C GLY A 22 2.05 0.73 0.40
N HIS A 23 0.96 1.48 0.61
CA HIS A 23 0.60 2.58 -0.28
C HIS A 23 1.40 3.84 0.06
N GLY A 24 2.17 4.33 -0.92
CA GLY A 24 3.05 5.49 -0.76
C GLY A 24 2.61 6.68 -1.60
N MET A 25 3.10 7.86 -1.22
CA MET A 25 2.93 9.11 -1.96
C MET A 25 4.26 9.88 -2.00
N MET A 26 4.51 10.64 -3.07
CA MET A 26 5.71 11.47 -3.19
C MET A 26 5.50 12.78 -2.42
N MET A 27 6.34 13.01 -1.42
CA MET A 27 6.28 14.21 -0.57
C MET A 27 7.37 15.23 -0.87
N ASP A 28 8.44 14.82 -1.56
CA ASP A 28 9.55 15.69 -1.99
C ASP A 28 10.04 15.29 -3.39
N PRO A 29 9.76 16.09 -4.44
CA PRO A 29 8.83 17.22 -4.44
C PRO A 29 7.39 16.76 -4.18
N VAL A 30 6.56 17.61 -3.58
CA VAL A 30 5.18 17.20 -3.22
C VAL A 30 4.36 16.87 -4.48
N ASN A 31 3.75 15.68 -4.50
CA ASN A 31 2.80 15.31 -5.54
C ASN A 31 1.60 16.28 -5.54
N ARG A 32 1.06 16.60 -6.71
CA ARG A 32 -0.14 17.44 -6.89
C ARG A 32 -1.31 16.95 -6.03
N SER A 33 -1.54 15.64 -5.97
CA SER A 33 -2.63 15.06 -5.17
C SER A 33 -2.41 15.14 -3.65
N SER A 34 -1.15 15.27 -3.21
CA SER A 34 -0.77 15.40 -1.79
C SER A 34 -0.53 16.86 -1.38
N ALA A 35 -0.65 17.81 -2.32
CA ALA A 35 -0.35 19.22 -2.08
C ALA A 35 -1.26 19.85 -1.01
N TRP A 36 -2.52 19.41 -0.89
CA TRP A 36 -3.40 19.87 0.19
C TRP A 36 -2.82 19.60 1.59
N ARG A 37 -2.03 18.53 1.78
CA ARG A 37 -1.37 18.22 3.05
C ARG A 37 -0.28 19.23 3.43
N LYS A 38 0.20 20.00 2.45
CA LYS A 38 1.19 21.07 2.63
C LYS A 38 0.55 22.47 2.61
N GLY A 39 -0.78 22.57 2.58
CA GLY A 39 -1.50 23.84 2.65
C GLY A 39 -1.66 24.57 1.32
N PHE A 40 -1.43 23.90 0.18
CA PHE A 40 -1.76 24.48 -1.12
C PHE A 40 -3.29 24.58 -1.31
N PRO A 41 -3.78 25.59 -2.06
CA PRO A 41 -5.21 25.78 -2.32
C PRO A 41 -5.71 24.80 -3.41
N VAL A 42 -5.75 23.51 -3.07
CA VAL A 42 -6.29 22.44 -3.91
C VAL A 42 -7.29 21.61 -3.11
N GLU A 43 -8.24 20.97 -3.78
CA GLU A 43 -9.21 20.11 -3.12
C GLU A 43 -8.51 18.95 -2.37
N PRO A 44 -8.87 18.68 -1.10
CA PRO A 44 -8.30 17.58 -0.35
C PRO A 44 -8.60 16.22 -0.99
N ASN A 45 -7.54 15.45 -1.27
CA ASN A 45 -7.63 14.07 -1.72
C ASN A 45 -7.09 13.13 -0.64
N TYR A 46 -7.98 12.45 0.09
CA TYR A 46 -7.61 11.53 1.17
C TYR A 46 -7.01 10.21 0.69
N THR A 47 -7.16 9.87 -0.59
CA THR A 47 -6.63 8.65 -1.23
C THR A 47 -5.44 8.97 -2.14
N ASP A 48 -4.69 10.02 -1.81
CA ASP A 48 -3.51 10.50 -2.55
C ASP A 48 -2.33 9.51 -2.57
N ASN A 49 -2.42 8.42 -1.82
CA ASN A 49 -1.49 7.29 -1.81
C ASN A 49 -1.89 6.14 -2.77
N GLN A 50 -3.04 6.21 -3.44
CA GLN A 50 -3.59 5.15 -4.29
C GLN A 50 -3.49 5.46 -5.80
N HIS A 51 -2.47 6.20 -6.22
CA HIS A 51 -2.23 6.51 -7.63
C HIS A 51 -1.54 5.37 -8.39
N SER A 52 -2.20 4.22 -8.47
CA SER A 52 -1.67 2.98 -9.08
C SER A 52 -2.16 2.76 -10.52
N CYS A 53 -2.16 3.81 -11.36
CA CYS A 53 -2.53 3.75 -12.78
C CYS A 53 -3.92 3.13 -13.10
N GLY A 54 -4.89 3.25 -12.19
CA GLY A 54 -6.22 2.63 -12.34
C GLY A 54 -6.40 1.31 -11.59
N GLY A 55 -5.34 0.76 -11.00
CA GLY A 55 -5.38 -0.47 -10.20
C GLY A 55 -5.00 -1.72 -10.99
N TYR A 56 -4.73 -2.82 -10.29
CA TYR A 56 -4.21 -4.07 -10.88
C TYR A 56 -5.08 -4.62 -12.02
N GLY A 57 -6.41 -4.43 -11.96
CA GLY A 57 -7.35 -4.91 -12.97
C GLY A 57 -7.57 -3.97 -14.16
N VAL A 58 -6.88 -2.83 -14.21
CA VAL A 58 -7.08 -1.81 -15.25
C VAL A 58 -5.79 -1.65 -16.03
N CYS A 59 -5.79 -2.11 -17.29
CA CYS A 59 -4.76 -1.75 -18.25
C CYS A 59 -5.16 -0.42 -18.90
N ILE A 60 -4.37 0.63 -18.66
CA ILE A 60 -4.47 1.93 -19.35
C ILE A 60 -3.49 1.97 -20.54
#